data_AF-X1UJC9-F1
#
_entry.id   AF-X1UJC9-F1
#
_cell.length_a   1.000
_cell.length_b   1.000
_cell.length_c   1.000
_cell.angle_alpha   90.00
_cell.angle_beta   90.00
_cell.angle_gamma   90.00
#
_symmetry.space_group_name_H-M   'P 1'
#
loop_
_entity.id
_entity.type
_entity.pdbx_description
1 polymer ?
#
loop_
_entity_poly.entity_id
_entity_poly.type
_entity_poly.pdbx_seq_one_letter_code
_entity_poly.pdbx_strand_id
1 'polypeptide(L)' 'RCGFKYITLWTWIQKKKIPYYDIDGSYRIDEKELEEFLKSKKVVAK' A
#
# COMPACT_ATOMS: atom_id res chain seq x y z
N ARG A 1 12.65 1.08 -5.83
CA ARG A 1 12.43 2.25 -4.92
C ARG A 1 11.08 2.86 -5.30
N CYS A 2 10.03 2.56 -4.56
CA CYS A 2 8.68 3.03 -4.86
C CYS A 2 8.56 4.55 -4.57
N GLY A 3 8.13 5.34 -5.56
CA GLY A 3 8.16 6.82 -5.55
C GLY A 3 7.11 7.52 -4.68
N PHE A 4 6.63 6.92 -3.60
CA PHE A 4 5.62 7.51 -2.70
C PHE A 4 6.17 7.72 -1.29
N LYS A 5 5.65 8.76 -0.62
CA LYS A 5 5.98 9.05 0.78
C LYS A 5 5.50 7.90 1.68
N TYR A 6 6.35 7.48 2.61
CA TYR A 6 6.04 6.46 3.63
C TYR A 6 4.73 6.74 4.38
N ILE A 7 4.46 8.03 4.65
CA ILE A 7 3.23 8.51 5.31
C ILE A 7 1.96 8.05 4.57
N THR A 8 1.99 8.03 3.24
CA THR A 8 0.87 7.62 2.41
C THR A 8 0.57 6.13 2.57
N LEU A 9 1.61 5.29 2.59
CA LEU A 9 1.49 3.85 2.82
C LEU A 9 0.91 3.57 4.22
N TRP A 10 1.42 4.26 5.24
CA TRP A 10 0.94 4.14 6.61
C TRP A 10 -0.55 4.53 6.75
N THR A 11 -0.96 5.60 6.05
CA THR A 11 -2.36 6.03 6.01
C THR A 11 -3.27 4.96 5.37
N TRP A 12 -2.78 4.24 4.35
CA TRP A 12 -3.55 3.16 3.72
C TRP A 12 -3.67 1.93 4.62
N ILE A 13 -2.60 1.56 5.33
CA ILE A 13 -2.60 0.48 6.32
C ILE A 13 -3.60 0.79 7.44
N GLN A 14 -3.54 1.99 8.04
CA GLN A 14 -4.48 2.39 9.09
C GLN A 14 -5.94 2.41 8.64
N LYS A 15 -6.19 2.87 7.40
CA LYS A 15 -7.54 2.89 6.82
C LYS A 15 -7.99 1.52 6.30
N LYS A 16 -7.20 0.45 6.50
CA LYS A 16 -7.43 -0.91 5.98
C LYS A 16 -7.73 -0.91 4.47
N LYS A 17 -7.10 -0.01 3.72
CA LYS A 17 -7.31 0.15 2.27
C LYS A 17 -6.40 -0.72 1.42
N ILE A 18 -5.35 -1.28 2.01
CA ILE A 18 -4.40 -2.17 1.34
C ILE A 18 -4.21 -3.42 2.20
N PRO A 19 -4.13 -4.62 1.59
CA PRO A 19 -3.75 -5.82 2.30
C PRO A 19 -2.34 -5.67 2.87
N TYR A 20 -2.17 -6.09 4.12
CA TYR A 20 -0.89 -6.14 4.80
C TYR A 20 -0.83 -7.38 5.67
N TYR A 21 0.38 -7.85 5.90
CA TYR A 21 0.70 -8.96 6.77
C TYR A 21 1.37 -8.38 8.02
N ASP A 22 0.77 -8.60 9.18
CA ASP A 22 1.43 -8.31 10.45
C ASP A 22 2.35 -9.48 10.78
N ILE A 23 3.65 -9.22 10.82
CA ILE A 23 4.66 -10.20 11.20
C ILE A 23 5.40 -9.60 12.39
N ASP A 24 5.03 -10.03 13.60
CA ASP A 24 5.68 -9.62 14.85
C ASP A 24 5.71 -8.08 15.02
N GLY A 25 4.58 -7.41 14.72
CA GLY A 25 4.48 -5.94 14.77
C GLY A 25 5.17 -5.20 13.61
N SER A 26 5.76 -5.94 12.66
CA SER A 26 6.23 -5.40 11.40
C SER A 26 5.17 -5.58 10.31
N TYR A 27 4.59 -4.47 9.87
CA TYR A 27 3.70 -4.44 8.72
C TYR A 27 4.47 -4.70 7.43
N ARG A 28 4.24 -5.86 6.80
CA ARG A 28 4.75 -6.20 5.48
C ARG A 28 3.64 -6.17 4.45
N ILE A 29 4.00 -5.80 3.22
CA ILE A 29 3.09 -5.79 2.08
C ILE A 29 3.81 -6.49 0.95
N ASP A 30 3.12 -7.37 0.24
CA ASP A 30 3.67 -8.00 -0.95
C ASP A 30 3.81 -6.97 -2.08
N GLU A 31 4.94 -7.00 -2.78
CA GLU A 31 5.21 -6.03 -3.83
C GLU A 31 4.19 -6.13 -4.98
N LYS A 32 3.69 -7.34 -5.30
CA LYS A 32 2.67 -7.53 -6.33
C LYS A 32 1.33 -6.94 -5.91
N GLU A 33 0.89 -7.19 -4.68
CA GLU A 33 -0.36 -6.61 -4.17
C GLU A 33 -0.30 -5.08 -4.11
N LEU A 34 0.87 -4.54 -3.74
CA LEU A 34 1.11 -3.11 -3.76
C LEU A 34 1.07 -2.55 -5.19
N GLU A 35 1.68 -3.23 -6.16
CA GLU A 35 1.66 -2.83 -7.56
C GLU A 35 0.23 -2.87 -8.14
N GLU A 36 -0.54 -3.93 -7.88
CA GLU A 36 -1.94 -4.04 -8.32
C GLU A 36 -2.83 -2.98 -7.67
N PHE A 37 -2.65 -2.72 -6.39
CA PHE A 37 -3.34 -1.63 -5.70
C PHE A 37 -3.00 -0.26 -6.30
N LEU A 38 -1.73 -0.01 -6.60
CA LEU A 38 -1.29 1.23 -7.24
C LEU A 38 -1.86 1.36 -8.65
N LYS A 39 -1.88 0.27 -9.44
CA LYS A 39 -2.53 0.24 -10.76
C LYS A 39 -4.00 0.58 -10.63
N SER A 40 -4.73 -0.05 -9.70
CA SER A 40 -6.15 0.22 -9.42
C SER A 40 -6.40 1.69 -9.04
N LYS A 41 -5.53 2.29 -8.23
CA LYS A 41 -5.61 3.72 -7.84
C LYS A 41 -5.28 4.68 -8.97
N LYS A 42 -4.31 4.35 -9.84
CA LYS A 42 -3.88 5.19 -10.96
C LYS A 42 -4.99 5.40 -12.00
N VAL A 43 -6.00 4.53 -12.02
CA VAL A 43 -7.21 4.67 -12.86
C VAL A 43 -8.10 5.85 -12.45
N VAL A 44 -7.89 6.46 -11.27
CA VAL A 44 -8.65 7.65 -10.82
C VAL A 44 -7.83 8.92 -11.00
N ALA A 45 -7.45 9.21 -12.24
CA ALA A 45 -7.11 10.56 -12.68
C ALA A 45 -7.98 10.84 -13.91
N LYS A 46 -9.20 11.32 -13.68
CA LYS A 46 -10.10 11.86 -14.71
C LYS A 46 -10.45 13.29 -14.33
#